data_AF-A0A9P5LVF8-F1
#
_entry.id   AF-A0A9P5LVF8-F1
#
_cell.length_a   1.000
_cell.length_b   1.000
_cell.length_c   1.000
_cell.angle_alpha   90.00
_cell.angle_beta   90.00
_cell.angle_gamma   90.00
#
_symmetry.space_group_name_H-M   'P 1'
#
loop_
_entity.id
_entity.type
_entity.pdbx_description
1 polymer ?
#
loop_
_entity_poly.entity_id
_entity_poly.type
_entity_poly.pdbx_seq_one_letter_code
_entity_poly.pdbx_strand_id
1 'polypeptide(L)'
;MEKTMPAVHLQQRISQLGNLSLVGGERQDATDHCLASITRLSNEVADATDYLPAYDQRTYSQAIKGLSENLQEAKAKAAPRTRFRFTSSKNSSAVSINDAAQLAQESLSATLKASLLSSTESSLATTPANLMTPPGEESARDTVGDLPSFSKNYNAEMATASGPIRKPSFSQASTINITGHTGLHIILPSSASRATSSGAITKLNGCIVDMSVPTANGAPFAGLSLKNIKHSLVIAGHVAGAAHITGIEDSIIVVTSRQVRMHDCKNVDIYLHCASRPIIEDCSNVRFSPIPNSQNVTEESVKNQWDQVDDFKWLKAEHSPNWSILPEEERLKEEIWTDVIPGGPGVGLDDILKKIGLAGR
;
A
#
# COMPACT_ATOMS: atom_id res chain seq x y z
N MET A 1 26.81 8.12 -24.15
CA MET A 1 26.55 9.58 -24.08
C MET A 1 25.17 9.84 -23.49
N GLU A 2 24.82 9.15 -22.40
CA GLU A 2 23.44 8.66 -22.19
C GLU A 2 22.86 9.01 -20.82
N LYS A 3 23.71 9.17 -19.80
CA LYS A 3 23.31 9.56 -18.43
C LYS A 3 22.63 10.95 -18.31
N THR A 4 22.57 11.75 -19.36
CA THR A 4 21.96 13.09 -19.34
C THR A 4 20.45 13.10 -19.57
N MET A 5 19.88 12.07 -20.22
CA MET A 5 18.43 12.03 -20.51
C MET A 5 17.50 12.04 -19.27
N PRO A 6 17.74 11.28 -18.18
CA PRO A 6 16.80 11.24 -17.05
C PRO A 6 16.67 12.59 -16.34
N ALA A 7 17.76 13.36 -16.21
CA ALA A 7 17.74 14.69 -15.58
C ALA A 7 16.92 15.70 -16.39
N VAL A 8 17.05 15.70 -17.73
CA VAL A 8 16.29 16.58 -18.62
C VAL A 8 14.80 16.25 -18.58
N HIS A 9 14.43 14.96 -18.62
CA HIS A 9 13.03 14.54 -18.53
C HIS A 9 12.38 14.90 -17.18
N LEU A 10 13.13 14.79 -16.06
CA LEU A 10 12.67 15.25 -14.76
C LEU A 10 12.48 16.78 -14.71
N GLN A 11 13.42 17.55 -15.26
CA GLN A 11 13.31 19.02 -15.32
C GLN A 11 12.11 19.47 -16.17
N GLN A 12 11.81 18.74 -17.26
CA GLN A 12 10.61 18.95 -18.08
C GLN A 12 9.32 18.64 -17.30
N ARG A 13 9.26 17.54 -16.54
CA ARG A 13 8.12 17.20 -15.66
C ARG A 13 7.91 18.25 -14.55
N ILE A 14 8.98 18.71 -13.89
CA ILE A 14 8.90 19.81 -12.90
C ILE A 14 8.32 21.08 -13.54
N SER A 15 8.74 21.41 -14.77
CA SER A 15 8.21 22.56 -15.51
C SER A 15 6.71 22.42 -15.87
N GLN A 16 6.22 21.19 -16.04
CA GLN A 16 4.81 20.92 -16.34
C GLN A 16 3.89 20.98 -15.11
N LEU A 17 4.41 20.91 -13.88
CA LEU A 17 3.62 20.96 -12.62
C LEU A 17 2.70 22.19 -12.51
N GLY A 18 3.06 23.31 -13.14
CA GLY A 18 2.21 24.51 -13.18
C GLY A 18 0.91 24.33 -13.98
N ASN A 19 0.90 23.41 -14.95
CA ASN A 19 -0.19 23.22 -15.92
C ASN A 19 -1.19 22.12 -15.50
N LEU A 20 -0.81 21.19 -14.61
CA LEU A 20 -1.72 20.17 -14.07
C LEU A 20 -2.83 20.80 -13.22
N SER A 21 -4.01 20.16 -13.16
CA SER A 21 -5.17 20.70 -12.43
C SER A 21 -4.92 20.83 -10.94
N LEU A 22 -5.57 21.83 -10.32
CA LEU A 22 -5.67 21.96 -8.85
C LEU A 22 -6.81 21.11 -8.26
N VAL A 23 -7.65 20.50 -9.11
CA VAL A 23 -8.77 19.64 -8.75
C VAL A 23 -8.34 18.16 -8.80
N GLY A 24 -8.93 17.31 -7.96
CA GLY A 24 -8.67 15.86 -7.91
C GLY A 24 -7.46 15.46 -7.06
N GLY A 25 -6.31 16.09 -7.29
CA GLY A 25 -5.05 15.79 -6.60
C GLY A 25 -3.86 15.54 -7.51
N GLU A 26 -4.09 15.40 -8.82
CA GLU A 26 -3.10 15.11 -9.87
C GLU A 26 -1.78 15.89 -9.72
N ARG A 27 -1.87 17.20 -9.42
CA ARG A 27 -0.70 18.07 -9.20
C ARG A 27 0.11 17.69 -7.96
N GLN A 28 -0.53 17.24 -6.88
CA GLN A 28 0.13 16.74 -5.67
C GLN A 28 0.78 15.39 -5.96
N ASP A 29 0.08 14.48 -6.64
CA ASP A 29 0.59 13.15 -6.98
C ASP A 29 1.80 13.26 -7.94
N ALA A 30 1.73 14.14 -8.95
CA ALA A 30 2.85 14.48 -9.83
C ALA A 30 4.01 15.17 -9.09
N THR A 31 3.73 15.99 -8.07
CA THR A 31 4.76 16.61 -7.23
C THR A 31 5.50 15.57 -6.40
N ASP A 32 4.78 14.61 -5.81
CA ASP A 32 5.36 13.59 -4.96
C ASP A 32 6.09 12.51 -5.80
N HIS A 33 5.65 12.24 -7.02
CA HIS A 33 6.42 11.48 -8.02
C HIS A 33 7.74 12.16 -8.39
N CYS A 34 7.74 13.48 -8.60
CA CYS A 34 8.96 14.25 -8.85
C CYS A 34 9.90 14.24 -7.63
N LEU A 35 9.37 14.33 -6.40
CA LEU A 35 10.16 14.18 -5.17
C LEU A 35 10.80 12.79 -5.07
N ALA A 36 10.02 11.71 -5.24
CA ALA A 36 10.53 10.34 -5.22
C ALA A 36 11.62 10.10 -6.28
N SER A 37 11.47 10.70 -7.46
CA SER A 37 12.46 10.62 -8.55
C SER A 37 13.76 11.39 -8.24
N ILE A 38 13.68 12.53 -7.54
CA ILE A 38 14.88 13.24 -7.02
C ILE A 38 15.56 12.41 -5.93
N THR A 39 14.80 11.81 -5.00
CA THR A 39 15.36 10.92 -3.97
C THR A 39 16.05 9.72 -4.61
N ARG A 40 15.47 9.10 -5.64
CA ARG A 40 16.10 7.99 -6.36
C ARG A 40 17.43 8.40 -6.99
N LEU A 41 17.47 9.53 -7.71
CA LEU A 41 18.70 10.07 -8.29
C LEU A 41 19.74 10.44 -7.22
N SER A 42 19.31 10.91 -6.05
CA SER A 42 20.20 11.19 -4.91
C SER A 42 20.81 9.92 -4.32
N ASN A 43 20.06 8.81 -4.27
CA ASN A 43 20.57 7.52 -3.82
C ASN A 43 21.50 6.91 -4.88
N GLU A 44 21.11 6.91 -6.16
CA GLU A 44 21.96 6.47 -7.28
C GLU A 44 23.34 7.17 -7.30
N VAL A 45 23.39 8.46 -6.91
CA VAL A 45 24.65 9.23 -6.79
C VAL A 45 25.38 8.93 -5.47
N ALA A 46 24.68 8.65 -4.37
CA ALA A 46 25.30 8.19 -3.12
C ALA A 46 25.99 6.84 -3.32
N ASP A 47 25.29 5.85 -3.86
CA ASP A 47 25.81 4.50 -4.12
C ASP A 47 26.96 4.51 -5.15
N ALA A 48 26.93 5.44 -6.12
CA ALA A 48 28.01 5.65 -7.07
C ALA A 48 29.21 6.45 -6.53
N THR A 49 29.15 6.97 -5.29
CA THR A 49 30.23 7.83 -4.72
C THR A 49 31.57 7.10 -4.70
N ASP A 50 31.58 5.82 -4.34
CA ASP A 50 32.80 5.00 -4.23
C ASP A 50 33.53 4.78 -5.57
N TYR A 51 32.83 4.97 -6.69
CA TYR A 51 33.34 4.74 -8.05
C TYR A 51 33.43 6.03 -8.90
N LEU A 52 32.94 7.17 -8.40
CA LEU A 52 32.93 8.45 -9.11
C LEU A 52 34.10 9.36 -8.67
N PRO A 53 34.78 10.03 -9.62
CA PRO A 53 35.74 11.09 -9.28
C PRO A 53 35.10 12.22 -8.46
N ALA A 54 35.84 12.79 -7.51
CA ALA A 54 35.36 13.87 -6.63
C ALA A 54 34.90 15.16 -7.35
N TYR A 55 35.26 15.34 -8.63
CA TYR A 55 34.72 16.40 -9.48
C TYR A 55 33.29 16.09 -9.95
N ASP A 56 33.04 14.85 -10.38
CA ASP A 56 31.73 14.39 -10.85
C ASP A 56 30.74 14.30 -9.69
N GLN A 57 31.18 13.79 -8.53
CA GLN A 57 30.39 13.78 -7.29
C GLN A 57 29.82 15.17 -6.97
N ARG A 58 30.65 16.22 -7.07
CA ARG A 58 30.24 17.63 -6.84
C ARG A 58 29.27 18.12 -7.91
N THR A 59 29.53 17.78 -9.18
CA THR A 59 28.68 18.16 -10.32
C THR A 59 27.27 17.56 -10.18
N TYR A 60 27.16 16.26 -9.89
CA TYR A 60 25.87 15.60 -9.66
C TYR A 60 25.17 16.13 -8.39
N SER A 61 25.90 16.36 -7.30
CA SER A 61 25.35 16.96 -6.08
C SER A 61 24.75 18.36 -6.32
N GLN A 62 25.43 19.19 -7.13
CA GLN A 62 24.91 20.50 -7.52
C GLN A 62 23.68 20.39 -8.44
N ALA A 63 23.66 19.44 -9.37
CA ALA A 63 22.50 19.19 -10.23
C ALA A 63 21.27 18.74 -9.42
N ILE A 64 21.43 17.79 -8.49
CA ILE A 64 20.36 17.34 -7.59
C ILE A 64 19.82 18.50 -6.75
N LYS A 65 20.70 19.34 -6.20
CA LYS A 65 20.32 20.54 -5.43
C LYS A 65 19.52 21.54 -6.28
N GLY A 66 19.96 21.81 -7.51
CA GLY A 66 19.21 22.69 -8.42
C GLY A 66 17.83 22.13 -8.79
N LEU A 67 17.71 20.80 -8.97
CA LEU A 67 16.42 20.15 -9.23
C LEU A 67 15.48 20.20 -8.01
N SER A 68 16.00 20.07 -6.78
CA SER A 68 15.18 20.20 -5.57
C SER A 68 14.74 21.65 -5.32
N GLU A 69 15.60 22.63 -5.59
CA GLU A 69 15.26 24.07 -5.53
C GLU A 69 14.20 24.45 -6.58
N ASN A 70 14.33 23.97 -7.82
CA ASN A 70 13.31 24.16 -8.87
C ASN A 70 11.96 23.54 -8.48
N LEU A 71 11.96 22.33 -7.88
CA LEU A 71 10.74 21.69 -7.39
C LEU A 71 10.11 22.48 -6.24
N GLN A 72 10.92 22.97 -5.29
CA GLN A 72 10.44 23.80 -4.18
C GLN A 72 9.85 25.12 -4.67
N GLU A 73 10.46 25.76 -5.67
CA GLU A 73 9.93 26.98 -6.29
C GLU A 73 8.63 26.70 -7.06
N ALA A 74 8.54 25.57 -7.78
CA ALA A 74 7.31 25.12 -8.43
C ALA A 74 6.17 24.88 -7.40
N LYS A 75 6.45 24.21 -6.27
CA LYS A 75 5.49 24.04 -5.17
C LYS A 75 5.06 25.39 -4.57
N ALA A 76 5.99 26.33 -4.39
CA ALA A 76 5.69 27.66 -3.87
C ALA A 76 4.82 28.49 -4.84
N LYS A 77 5.08 28.43 -6.15
CA LYS A 77 4.26 29.05 -7.21
C LYS A 77 2.88 28.39 -7.34
N ALA A 78 2.79 27.08 -7.09
CA ALA A 78 1.57 26.29 -7.18
C ALA A 78 0.66 26.36 -5.93
N ALA A 79 1.17 26.87 -4.80
CA ALA A 79 0.43 26.95 -3.54
C ALA A 79 -0.80 27.89 -3.66
N PRO A 80 -1.97 27.50 -3.11
CA PRO A 80 -3.16 28.34 -3.19
C PRO A 80 -2.97 29.64 -2.40
N ARG A 81 -3.07 30.79 -3.09
CA ARG A 81 -2.99 32.11 -2.44
C ARG A 81 -4.13 32.26 -1.43
N THR A 82 -3.77 32.43 -0.16
CA THR A 82 -4.68 32.56 0.99
C THR A 82 -5.46 33.88 1.00
N ARG A 83 -6.39 34.04 0.06
CA ARG A 83 -7.45 35.05 0.17
C ARG A 83 -8.40 34.65 1.31
N PHE A 84 -8.87 35.64 2.07
CA PHE A 84 -9.74 35.47 3.25
C PHE A 84 -9.10 34.76 4.45
N ARG A 85 -8.06 35.37 5.04
CA ARG A 85 -7.76 35.18 6.46
C ARG A 85 -8.58 36.17 7.29
N PHE A 86 -9.65 35.71 7.94
CA PHE A 86 -10.28 36.49 9.01
C PHE A 86 -9.28 36.63 10.16
N THR A 87 -8.92 37.87 10.49
CA THR A 87 -7.96 38.17 11.56
C THR A 87 -8.66 38.12 12.91
N SER A 88 -8.72 36.94 13.53
CA SER A 88 -9.01 36.86 14.96
C SER A 88 -7.94 37.64 15.72
N SER A 89 -8.33 38.75 16.34
CA SER A 89 -7.50 39.40 17.35
C SER A 89 -7.31 38.45 18.54
N LYS A 90 -6.22 38.61 19.29
CA LYS A 90 -5.97 37.81 20.50
C LYS A 90 -6.79 38.39 21.65
N ASN A 91 -7.84 37.68 22.09
CA ASN A 91 -8.37 37.87 23.44
C ASN A 91 -7.43 37.16 24.43
N SER A 92 -6.91 37.90 25.42
CA SER A 92 -5.87 37.46 26.36
C SER A 92 -6.41 36.64 27.54
N SER A 93 -7.32 35.70 27.28
CA SER A 93 -8.05 34.94 28.31
C SER A 93 -8.29 33.46 27.98
N ALA A 94 -7.74 32.95 26.87
CA ALA A 94 -7.71 31.52 26.57
C ALA A 94 -6.47 30.88 27.23
N VAL A 95 -6.67 30.26 28.40
CA VAL A 95 -5.65 29.48 29.11
C VAL A 95 -5.26 28.26 28.27
N SER A 96 -3.97 27.90 28.25
CA SER A 96 -3.49 26.75 27.48
C SER A 96 -3.82 25.43 28.18
N ILE A 97 -4.04 24.36 27.41
CA ILE A 97 -4.31 23.01 27.95
C ILE A 97 -3.17 22.55 28.90
N ASN A 98 -1.95 23.03 28.67
CA ASN A 98 -0.79 22.70 29.51
C ASN A 98 -0.86 23.33 30.93
N ASP A 99 -1.43 24.54 31.09
CA ASP A 99 -1.58 25.16 32.42
C ASP A 99 -2.60 24.40 33.29
N ALA A 100 -3.69 23.94 32.66
CA ALA A 100 -4.78 23.23 33.33
C ALA A 100 -4.32 21.88 33.94
N ALA A 101 -3.32 21.24 33.35
CA ALA A 101 -2.73 20.01 33.89
C ALA A 101 -1.87 20.26 35.14
N GLN A 102 -1.21 21.42 35.23
CA GLN A 102 -0.26 21.72 36.30
C GLN A 102 -0.97 22.11 37.62
N LEU A 103 -2.07 22.87 37.52
CA LEU A 103 -2.92 23.23 38.67
C LEU A 103 -3.60 22.02 39.36
N ALA A 104 -3.72 20.88 38.68
CA ALA A 104 -4.31 19.68 39.24
C ALA A 104 -3.38 18.91 40.21
N GLN A 105 -2.08 19.23 40.25
CA GLN A 105 -1.10 18.49 41.06
C GLN A 105 -0.83 19.12 42.45
N GLU A 106 -1.22 20.37 42.68
CA GLU A 106 -0.91 21.12 43.91
C GLU A 106 -1.94 20.94 45.05
N SER A 107 -3.10 20.32 44.81
CA SER A 107 -4.22 20.29 45.77
C SER A 107 -4.27 19.05 46.68
N LEU A 108 -3.21 18.23 46.74
CA LEU A 108 -3.20 16.94 47.47
C LEU A 108 -2.25 16.88 48.68
N SER A 109 -1.61 17.99 49.05
CA SER A 109 -0.53 18.03 50.06
C SER A 109 -0.82 18.93 51.28
N ALA A 110 -2.04 18.90 51.81
CA ALA A 110 -2.39 19.62 53.06
C ALA A 110 -3.31 18.84 54.02
N THR A 111 -2.72 18.40 55.15
CA THR A 111 -3.35 18.21 56.46
C THR A 111 -4.54 17.24 56.61
N LEU A 112 -4.20 15.97 56.84
CA LEU A 112 -4.95 15.15 57.80
C LEU A 112 -4.73 15.68 59.23
N LYS A 113 -5.83 15.96 59.98
CA LYS A 113 -6.05 15.75 61.44
C LYS A 113 -6.91 16.85 62.11
N ALA A 114 -8.20 16.55 62.30
CA ALA A 114 -8.99 16.88 63.50
C ALA A 114 -10.14 15.86 63.60
N SER A 115 -10.65 15.57 64.80
CA SER A 115 -11.67 14.52 64.99
C SER A 115 -12.51 14.75 66.25
N LEU A 116 -13.62 14.00 66.33
CA LEU A 116 -14.53 13.76 67.45
C LEU A 116 -15.72 14.73 67.67
N LEU A 117 -16.83 14.07 68.02
CA LEU A 117 -18.14 14.52 68.53
C LEU A 117 -19.26 14.78 67.50
N SER A 118 -20.50 14.29 67.66
CA SER A 118 -21.05 13.05 68.27
C SER A 118 -22.57 13.01 67.99
N SER A 119 -23.14 11.88 67.55
CA SER A 119 -24.61 11.60 67.50
C SER A 119 -25.45 12.56 66.59
N THR A 120 -26.66 12.24 66.09
CA THR A 120 -27.63 11.18 66.38
C THR A 120 -28.49 10.83 65.12
N GLU A 121 -29.22 9.70 65.17
CA GLU A 121 -30.43 9.34 64.39
C GLU A 121 -30.37 9.00 62.87
N SER A 122 -30.61 7.70 62.59
CA SER A 122 -31.73 7.17 61.79
C SER A 122 -32.00 7.65 60.35
N SER A 123 -31.74 6.79 59.35
CA SER A 123 -32.80 5.98 58.70
C SER A 123 -32.35 5.10 57.51
N LEU A 124 -32.96 3.90 57.42
CA LEU A 124 -33.32 3.11 56.22
C LEU A 124 -32.41 3.13 54.97
N ALA A 125 -31.66 2.04 54.78
CA ALA A 125 -31.81 1.16 53.61
C ALA A 125 -31.20 -0.25 53.88
N THR A 126 -31.87 -1.30 53.43
CA THR A 126 -31.44 -2.70 53.63
C THR A 126 -30.31 -3.13 52.70
N THR A 127 -29.24 -3.70 53.25
CA THR A 127 -28.38 -4.68 52.55
C THR A 127 -29.06 -6.07 52.54
N PRO A 128 -28.50 -7.07 51.83
CA PRO A 128 -27.53 -7.93 52.54
C PRO A 128 -26.36 -8.48 51.69
N ALA A 129 -25.25 -8.80 52.39
CA ALA A 129 -24.34 -9.94 52.15
C ALA A 129 -23.50 -10.01 50.83
N ASN A 130 -22.30 -10.64 50.75
CA ASN A 130 -21.27 -11.21 51.66
C ASN A 130 -20.06 -11.55 50.74
N LEU A 131 -18.78 -11.78 51.11
CA LEU A 131 -17.83 -11.61 52.24
C LEU A 131 -16.40 -11.79 51.60
N MET A 132 -15.22 -11.65 52.20
CA MET A 132 -14.73 -11.49 53.59
C MET A 132 -13.45 -10.59 53.56
N THR A 133 -12.52 -10.71 54.52
CA THR A 133 -11.21 -10.00 54.56
C THR A 133 -10.19 -10.83 55.40
N PRO A 134 -8.99 -10.30 55.73
CA PRO A 134 -7.67 -10.40 55.07
C PRO A 134 -6.88 -11.67 55.58
N PRO A 135 -5.52 -11.74 55.74
CA PRO A 135 -4.39 -10.94 55.23
C PRO A 135 -3.26 -11.77 54.56
N GLY A 136 -2.23 -11.08 54.05
CA GLY A 136 -0.94 -11.68 53.66
C GLY A 136 -0.07 -10.70 52.86
N GLU A 137 1.16 -10.46 53.30
CA GLU A 137 2.18 -9.70 52.55
C GLU A 137 3.00 -10.65 51.67
N GLU A 138 3.32 -10.24 50.43
CA GLU A 138 4.71 -10.15 49.91
C GLU A 138 4.78 -9.93 48.37
N SER A 139 5.97 -9.49 47.93
CA SER A 139 6.52 -9.63 46.57
C SER A 139 5.80 -8.99 45.37
N ALA A 140 6.36 -7.85 44.96
CA ALA A 140 6.06 -7.10 43.75
C ALA A 140 5.99 -7.91 42.43
N ARG A 141 5.13 -7.43 41.52
CA ARG A 141 5.34 -7.45 40.06
C ARG A 141 4.53 -6.34 39.37
N ASP A 142 5.24 -5.41 38.73
CA ASP A 142 4.64 -4.50 37.76
C ASP A 142 4.13 -5.31 36.56
N THR A 143 2.89 -5.06 36.15
CA THR A 143 2.24 -5.76 35.03
C THR A 143 1.49 -4.75 34.17
N VAL A 144 2.02 -4.51 32.98
CA VAL A 144 1.42 -3.63 31.98
C VAL A 144 0.02 -4.11 31.61
N GLY A 145 -0.98 -3.26 31.78
CA GLY A 145 -2.36 -3.56 31.41
C GLY A 145 -2.57 -3.57 29.90
N ASP A 146 -3.43 -4.48 29.42
CA ASP A 146 -3.75 -4.62 28.00
C ASP A 146 -4.33 -3.35 27.38
N LEU A 147 -3.82 -2.99 26.20
CA LEU A 147 -4.39 -1.94 25.35
C LEU A 147 -5.66 -2.48 24.66
N PRO A 148 -6.76 -1.69 24.58
CA PRO A 148 -8.01 -2.17 23.99
C PRO A 148 -7.87 -2.41 22.48
N SER A 149 -7.91 -3.69 22.08
CA SER A 149 -7.78 -4.14 20.70
C SER A 149 -9.09 -3.93 19.92
N PHE A 150 -9.35 -2.69 19.50
CA PHE A 150 -10.47 -2.38 18.61
C PHE A 150 -10.22 -2.91 17.20
N SER A 151 -10.66 -4.14 16.94
CA SER A 151 -10.72 -4.76 15.60
C SER A 151 -11.75 -4.04 14.72
N LYS A 152 -11.42 -2.84 14.25
CA LYS A 152 -12.32 -1.95 13.54
C LYS A 152 -12.73 -2.56 12.19
N ASN A 153 -13.95 -3.07 12.12
CA ASN A 153 -14.45 -3.77 10.93
C ASN A 153 -14.82 -2.76 9.84
N TYR A 154 -13.84 -2.37 9.03
CA TYR A 154 -14.01 -1.38 7.96
C TYR A 154 -15.08 -1.76 6.93
N ASN A 155 -15.43 -3.04 6.77
CA ASN A 155 -16.54 -3.45 5.89
C ASN A 155 -17.90 -2.93 6.41
N ALA A 156 -18.07 -2.82 7.74
CA ALA A 156 -19.26 -2.23 8.33
C ALA A 156 -19.30 -0.69 8.13
N GLU A 157 -18.18 0.01 8.31
CA GLU A 157 -18.10 1.46 8.05
C GLU A 157 -18.23 1.80 6.55
N MET A 158 -17.75 0.92 5.66
CA MET A 158 -17.90 1.11 4.21
C MET A 158 -19.36 0.96 3.75
N ALA A 159 -20.16 0.14 4.44
CA ALA A 159 -21.58 -0.07 4.14
C ALA A 159 -22.51 1.04 4.66
N THR A 160 -22.08 1.85 5.64
CA THR A 160 -22.90 2.89 6.28
C THR A 160 -22.68 4.31 5.78
N ALA A 161 -21.66 4.56 4.93
CA ALA A 161 -21.21 5.91 4.59
C ALA A 161 -21.51 6.33 3.13
N SER A 162 -22.56 7.13 2.93
CA SER A 162 -22.84 7.81 1.64
C SER A 162 -21.93 9.02 1.41
N GLY A 163 -21.18 9.03 0.31
CA GLY A 163 -20.37 10.18 -0.11
C GLY A 163 -19.53 9.88 -1.36
N PRO A 164 -19.33 10.85 -2.28
CA PRO A 164 -18.79 10.58 -3.63
C PRO A 164 -17.26 10.47 -3.72
N ILE A 165 -16.50 10.81 -2.67
CA ILE A 165 -15.02 10.73 -2.66
C ILE A 165 -14.57 10.12 -1.33
N ARG A 166 -13.71 9.10 -1.39
CA ARG A 166 -13.06 8.46 -0.23
C ARG A 166 -11.55 8.42 -0.46
N LYS A 167 -10.74 8.91 0.50
CA LYS A 167 -9.27 8.68 0.53
C LYS A 167 -8.94 7.80 1.75
N PRO A 168 -8.60 6.51 1.59
CA PRO A 168 -8.25 5.64 2.72
C PRO A 168 -6.91 6.05 3.35
N SER A 169 -6.85 6.10 4.68
CA SER A 169 -5.62 6.42 5.42
C SER A 169 -4.89 5.15 5.85
N PHE A 170 -3.88 4.73 5.09
CA PHE A 170 -3.01 3.59 5.41
C PHE A 170 -2.03 3.86 6.57
N SER A 171 -2.28 4.88 7.40
CA SER A 171 -1.38 5.32 8.47
C SER A 171 -1.20 4.30 9.61
N GLN A 172 -2.14 3.37 9.79
CA GLN A 172 -2.06 2.26 10.77
C GLN A 172 -2.37 0.87 10.17
N ALA A 173 -2.45 0.74 8.85
CA ALA A 173 -2.71 -0.56 8.21
C ALA A 173 -1.40 -1.33 8.01
N SER A 174 -1.33 -2.58 8.48
CA SER A 174 -0.23 -3.52 8.23
C SER A 174 -0.51 -4.48 7.06
N THR A 175 -1.76 -4.58 6.61
CA THR A 175 -2.18 -5.48 5.53
C THR A 175 -3.08 -4.78 4.52
N ILE A 176 -2.99 -5.19 3.26
CA ILE A 176 -3.83 -4.71 2.16
C ILE A 176 -4.92 -5.74 1.90
N ASN A 177 -6.18 -5.36 2.13
CA ASN A 177 -7.34 -6.23 1.93
C ASN A 177 -8.33 -5.55 0.97
N ILE A 178 -8.53 -6.13 -0.21
CA ILE A 178 -9.43 -5.64 -1.26
C ILE A 178 -10.51 -6.71 -1.47
N THR A 179 -11.79 -6.36 -1.32
CA THR A 179 -12.87 -7.36 -1.36
C THR A 179 -14.20 -6.85 -1.91
N GLY A 180 -14.86 -7.67 -2.74
CA GLY A 180 -16.26 -7.47 -3.12
C GLY A 180 -16.51 -6.30 -4.07
N HIS A 181 -15.56 -6.00 -4.97
CA HIS A 181 -15.71 -4.92 -5.95
C HIS A 181 -15.99 -5.47 -7.36
N THR A 182 -16.72 -4.68 -8.14
CA THR A 182 -17.03 -4.98 -9.53
C THR A 182 -16.89 -3.72 -10.37
N GLY A 183 -16.27 -3.80 -11.55
CA GLY A 183 -16.15 -2.66 -12.47
C GLY A 183 -15.29 -1.51 -11.93
N LEU A 184 -14.22 -1.81 -11.17
CA LEU A 184 -13.31 -0.79 -10.61
C LEU A 184 -11.87 -0.92 -11.08
N HIS A 185 -11.23 0.22 -11.33
CA HIS A 185 -9.78 0.35 -11.45
C HIS A 185 -9.21 0.87 -10.12
N ILE A 186 -8.30 0.12 -9.50
CA ILE A 186 -7.75 0.36 -8.16
C ILE A 186 -6.21 0.38 -8.26
N ILE A 187 -5.61 1.57 -8.30
CA ILE A 187 -4.16 1.75 -8.20
C ILE A 187 -3.81 2.07 -6.74
N LEU A 188 -2.88 1.32 -6.15
CA LEU A 188 -2.42 1.58 -4.78
C LEU A 188 -1.32 2.66 -4.75
N PRO A 189 -1.46 3.70 -3.92
CA PRO A 189 -0.42 4.73 -3.78
C PRO A 189 0.82 4.18 -3.06
N SER A 190 1.95 4.84 -3.24
CA SER A 190 3.22 4.50 -2.56
C SER A 190 3.11 4.49 -1.03
N SER A 191 2.16 5.22 -0.44
CA SER A 191 1.87 5.19 1.01
C SER A 191 1.32 3.85 1.51
N ALA A 192 0.81 2.99 0.63
CA ALA A 192 0.38 1.63 0.96
C ALA A 192 1.57 0.65 1.17
N SER A 193 2.81 1.05 0.87
CA SER A 193 4.04 0.27 1.18
C SER A 193 4.18 -0.08 2.67
N ARG A 194 3.54 0.67 3.57
CA ARG A 194 3.51 0.39 5.02
C ARG A 194 2.57 -0.77 5.39
N ALA A 195 1.74 -1.22 4.45
CA ALA A 195 0.69 -2.22 4.65
C ALA A 195 0.99 -3.55 3.92
N THR A 196 2.26 -3.83 3.60
CA THR A 196 2.68 -5.03 2.86
C THR A 196 3.05 -6.23 3.73
N SER A 197 2.70 -6.26 5.02
CA SER A 197 2.88 -7.49 5.84
C SER A 197 2.04 -8.66 5.31
N SER A 198 0.92 -8.40 4.62
CA SER A 198 0.21 -9.38 3.79
C SER A 198 -0.73 -8.68 2.82
N GLY A 199 -0.93 -9.25 1.63
CA GLY A 199 -1.94 -8.83 0.66
C GLY A 199 -3.04 -9.88 0.48
N ALA A 200 -4.31 -9.46 0.49
CA ALA A 200 -5.44 -10.32 0.16
C ALA A 200 -6.40 -9.60 -0.80
N ILE A 201 -6.57 -10.15 -2.00
CA ILE A 201 -7.54 -9.68 -2.99
C ILE A 201 -8.59 -10.77 -3.18
N THR A 202 -9.86 -10.45 -2.97
CA THR A 202 -10.93 -11.44 -2.98
C THR A 202 -12.21 -10.94 -3.64
N LYS A 203 -13.02 -11.84 -4.21
CA LYS A 203 -14.37 -11.53 -4.73
C LYS A 203 -14.38 -10.32 -5.69
N LEU A 204 -13.55 -10.37 -6.73
CA LEU A 204 -13.51 -9.33 -7.77
C LEU A 204 -14.13 -9.82 -9.07
N ASN A 205 -14.74 -8.90 -9.82
CA ASN A 205 -15.27 -9.15 -11.17
C ASN A 205 -15.08 -7.91 -12.05
N GLY A 206 -14.51 -8.03 -13.25
CA GLY A 206 -14.35 -6.88 -14.15
C GLY A 206 -13.47 -5.75 -13.56
N CYS A 207 -12.43 -6.09 -12.79
CA CYS A 207 -11.61 -5.11 -12.08
C CYS A 207 -10.17 -5.06 -12.60
N ILE A 208 -9.51 -3.92 -12.42
CA ILE A 208 -8.06 -3.78 -12.58
C ILE A 208 -7.49 -3.38 -11.22
N VAL A 209 -6.47 -4.09 -10.73
CA VAL A 209 -5.78 -3.77 -9.47
C VAL A 209 -4.29 -3.69 -9.70
N ASP A 210 -3.67 -2.56 -9.33
CA ASP A 210 -2.22 -2.35 -9.39
C ASP A 210 -1.63 -2.11 -8.00
N MET A 211 -0.66 -2.97 -7.64
CA MET A 211 0.12 -2.98 -6.40
C MET A 211 1.64 -2.98 -6.67
N SER A 212 2.07 -2.66 -7.90
CA SER A 212 3.49 -2.53 -8.27
C SER A 212 4.19 -1.44 -7.45
N VAL A 213 3.64 -0.23 -7.45
CA VAL A 213 4.19 0.97 -6.77
C VAL A 213 4.49 0.76 -5.28
N PRO A 214 3.60 0.23 -4.43
CA PRO A 214 3.90 0.03 -3.00
C PRO A 214 4.88 -1.11 -2.71
N THR A 215 5.12 -2.05 -3.64
CA THR A 215 6.02 -3.19 -3.41
C THR A 215 7.44 -2.99 -3.96
N ALA A 216 7.64 -2.03 -4.87
CA ALA A 216 8.92 -1.82 -5.56
C ALA A 216 10.08 -1.39 -4.65
N ASN A 217 9.84 -0.51 -3.67
CA ASN A 217 10.90 0.10 -2.86
C ASN A 217 11.21 -0.69 -1.58
N GLY A 218 11.65 -1.96 -1.72
CA GLY A 218 12.12 -2.77 -0.59
C GLY A 218 11.05 -3.15 0.45
N ALA A 219 9.76 -2.98 0.12
CA ALA A 219 8.63 -3.31 0.97
C ALA A 219 7.71 -4.39 0.34
N PRO A 220 8.24 -5.55 -0.10
CA PRO A 220 7.45 -6.59 -0.75
C PRO A 220 6.44 -7.25 0.19
N PHE A 221 5.41 -7.87 -0.37
CA PHE A 221 4.45 -8.65 0.40
C PHE A 221 5.11 -9.88 1.05
N ALA A 222 4.99 -10.06 2.37
CA ALA A 222 5.47 -11.29 3.01
C ALA A 222 4.65 -12.53 2.58
N GLY A 223 3.40 -12.34 2.17
CA GLY A 223 2.54 -13.33 1.54
C GLY A 223 1.35 -12.69 0.82
N LEU A 224 0.86 -13.35 -0.21
CA LEU A 224 -0.25 -12.89 -1.05
C LEU A 224 -1.34 -13.97 -1.17
N SER A 225 -2.61 -13.56 -1.08
CA SER A 225 -3.77 -14.41 -1.37
C SER A 225 -4.68 -13.78 -2.40
N LEU A 226 -4.92 -14.45 -3.52
CA LEU A 226 -5.88 -14.07 -4.57
C LEU A 226 -7.01 -15.10 -4.60
N LYS A 227 -8.26 -14.71 -4.34
CA LYS A 227 -9.38 -15.68 -4.24
C LYS A 227 -10.72 -15.24 -4.85
N ASN A 228 -11.31 -16.06 -5.70
CA ASN A 228 -12.61 -15.78 -6.35
C ASN A 228 -12.54 -14.47 -7.16
N ILE A 229 -11.75 -14.46 -8.23
CA ILE A 229 -11.54 -13.28 -9.10
C ILE A 229 -11.91 -13.68 -10.53
N LYS A 230 -12.72 -12.86 -11.21
CA LYS A 230 -13.18 -13.12 -12.58
C LYS A 230 -13.00 -11.91 -13.49
N HIS A 231 -12.74 -12.09 -14.78
CA HIS A 231 -12.70 -11.01 -15.79
C HIS A 231 -11.80 -9.82 -15.39
N SER A 232 -10.69 -10.06 -14.69
CA SER A 232 -9.91 -9.02 -14.02
C SER A 232 -8.41 -9.07 -14.34
N LEU A 233 -7.74 -7.92 -14.21
CA LEU A 233 -6.28 -7.81 -14.21
C LEU A 233 -5.78 -7.51 -12.79
N VAL A 234 -4.79 -8.27 -12.31
CA VAL A 234 -4.16 -8.05 -11.00
C VAL A 234 -2.64 -7.98 -11.17
N ILE A 235 -2.07 -6.79 -11.02
CA ILE A 235 -0.63 -6.56 -10.90
C ILE A 235 -0.29 -6.54 -9.41
N ALA A 236 0.22 -7.65 -8.90
CA ALA A 236 0.51 -7.82 -7.48
C ALA A 236 1.90 -7.31 -7.05
N GLY A 237 2.80 -7.07 -8.01
CA GLY A 237 4.17 -6.64 -7.75
C GLY A 237 5.02 -7.72 -7.07
N HIS A 238 5.86 -7.32 -6.10
CA HIS A 238 6.83 -8.22 -5.47
C HIS A 238 6.34 -8.84 -4.14
N VAL A 239 6.50 -10.15 -4.03
CA VAL A 239 6.12 -11.00 -2.88
C VAL A 239 7.35 -11.77 -2.39
N ALA A 240 7.84 -11.44 -1.20
CA ALA A 240 9.03 -12.07 -0.58
C ALA A 240 8.75 -13.45 0.04
N GLY A 241 7.51 -13.92 0.00
CA GLY A 241 7.10 -15.28 0.34
C GLY A 241 6.22 -15.91 -0.74
N ALA A 242 5.21 -16.66 -0.34
CA ALA A 242 4.32 -17.39 -1.22
C ALA A 242 3.12 -16.57 -1.71
N ALA A 243 2.71 -16.81 -2.96
CA ALA A 243 1.42 -16.37 -3.50
C ALA A 243 0.47 -17.57 -3.65
N HIS A 244 -0.69 -17.48 -2.98
CA HIS A 244 -1.77 -18.44 -3.05
C HIS A 244 -2.88 -17.89 -3.94
N ILE A 245 -3.23 -18.64 -4.99
CA ILE A 245 -4.13 -18.21 -6.06
C ILE A 245 -5.25 -19.25 -6.16
N THR A 246 -6.52 -18.88 -6.04
CA THR A 246 -7.62 -19.86 -5.93
C THR A 246 -8.94 -19.37 -6.51
N GLY A 247 -9.59 -20.14 -7.39
CA GLY A 247 -10.88 -19.74 -7.97
C GLY A 247 -10.72 -18.51 -8.85
N ILE A 248 -9.84 -18.57 -9.85
CA ILE A 248 -9.58 -17.46 -10.77
C ILE A 248 -10.07 -17.84 -12.15
N GLU A 249 -10.90 -17.01 -12.78
CA GLU A 249 -11.50 -17.29 -14.09
C GLU A 249 -11.28 -16.11 -15.05
N ASP A 250 -10.95 -16.38 -16.30
CA ASP A 250 -10.93 -15.39 -17.40
C ASP A 250 -10.16 -14.10 -17.04
N SER A 251 -8.98 -14.23 -16.45
CA SER A 251 -8.25 -13.13 -15.79
C SER A 251 -6.75 -13.14 -16.10
N ILE A 252 -6.09 -12.00 -15.91
CA ILE A 252 -4.65 -11.84 -16.08
C ILE A 252 -4.01 -11.52 -14.72
N ILE A 253 -2.97 -12.26 -14.34
CA ILE A 253 -2.25 -12.08 -13.06
C ILE A 253 -0.78 -11.77 -13.35
N VAL A 254 -0.20 -10.77 -12.69
CA VAL A 254 1.23 -10.43 -12.73
C VAL A 254 1.79 -10.48 -11.33
N VAL A 255 2.78 -11.36 -11.05
CA VAL A 255 3.33 -11.53 -9.70
C VAL A 255 4.78 -12.04 -9.70
N THR A 256 5.66 -11.35 -8.98
CA THR A 256 7.03 -11.82 -8.67
C THR A 256 7.02 -12.44 -7.28
N SER A 257 7.19 -13.76 -7.15
CA SER A 257 7.06 -14.48 -5.87
C SER A 257 8.09 -15.59 -5.68
N ARG A 258 8.40 -15.97 -4.44
CA ARG A 258 9.30 -17.11 -4.17
C ARG A 258 8.65 -18.47 -4.42
N GLN A 259 7.33 -18.58 -4.22
CA GLN A 259 6.53 -19.79 -4.45
C GLN A 259 5.13 -19.41 -4.94
N VAL A 260 4.65 -20.01 -6.02
CA VAL A 260 3.26 -19.85 -6.48
C VAL A 260 2.51 -21.17 -6.39
N ARG A 261 1.29 -21.11 -5.84
CA ARG A 261 0.33 -22.23 -5.82
C ARG A 261 -1.01 -21.76 -6.38
N MET A 262 -1.45 -22.37 -7.48
CA MET A 262 -2.76 -22.11 -8.11
C MET A 262 -3.70 -23.29 -7.89
N HIS A 263 -4.96 -23.02 -7.59
CA HIS A 263 -6.00 -24.03 -7.40
C HIS A 263 -7.31 -23.60 -8.06
N ASP A 264 -8.01 -24.48 -8.78
CA ASP A 264 -9.31 -24.17 -9.40
C ASP A 264 -9.26 -22.89 -10.26
N CYS A 265 -8.31 -22.81 -11.19
CA CYS A 265 -8.08 -21.65 -12.06
C CYS A 265 -8.33 -21.99 -13.54
N LYS A 266 -9.08 -21.15 -14.26
CA LYS A 266 -9.57 -21.43 -15.62
C LYS A 266 -9.36 -20.23 -16.56
N ASN A 267 -8.82 -20.47 -17.76
CA ASN A 267 -8.56 -19.41 -18.76
C ASN A 267 -7.69 -18.25 -18.22
N VAL A 268 -6.69 -18.56 -17.40
CA VAL A 268 -5.86 -17.55 -16.72
C VAL A 268 -4.52 -17.37 -17.41
N ASP A 269 -4.20 -16.14 -17.82
CA ASP A 269 -2.85 -15.79 -18.25
C ASP A 269 -2.05 -15.28 -17.04
N ILE A 270 -0.89 -15.88 -16.77
CA ILE A 270 -0.06 -15.54 -15.61
C ILE A 270 1.36 -15.12 -16.03
N TYR A 271 1.66 -13.84 -15.80
CA TYR A 271 2.97 -13.23 -15.96
C TYR A 271 3.75 -13.43 -14.66
N LEU A 272 4.75 -14.29 -14.69
CA LEU A 272 5.39 -14.83 -13.51
C LEU A 272 6.92 -14.68 -13.53
N HIS A 273 7.45 -14.23 -12.40
CA HIS A 273 8.80 -14.58 -11.98
C HIS A 273 8.67 -15.42 -10.71
N CYS A 274 9.07 -16.69 -10.76
CA CYS A 274 9.12 -17.54 -9.58
C CYS A 274 10.50 -18.09 -9.30
N ALA A 275 10.98 -17.97 -8.05
CA ALA A 275 12.26 -18.52 -7.62
C ALA A 275 12.26 -20.06 -7.46
N SER A 276 11.07 -20.68 -7.53
CA SER A 276 10.84 -22.13 -7.48
C SER A 276 9.76 -22.52 -8.48
N ARG A 277 9.50 -23.82 -8.64
CA ARG A 277 8.48 -24.32 -9.55
C ARG A 277 7.08 -23.89 -9.11
N PRO A 278 6.27 -23.28 -10.00
CA PRO A 278 4.85 -23.05 -9.73
C PRO A 278 4.12 -24.38 -9.64
N ILE A 279 3.18 -24.51 -8.71
CA ILE A 279 2.33 -25.71 -8.55
C ILE A 279 0.89 -25.36 -8.93
N ILE A 280 0.25 -26.22 -9.72
CA ILE A 280 -1.17 -26.08 -10.09
C ILE A 280 -1.99 -27.31 -9.67
N GLU A 281 -3.28 -27.09 -9.34
CA GLU A 281 -4.24 -28.14 -8.98
C GLU A 281 -5.66 -27.76 -9.46
N ASP A 282 -6.44 -28.71 -10.00
CA ASP A 282 -7.79 -28.47 -10.57
C ASP A 282 -7.87 -27.28 -11.57
N CYS A 283 -6.76 -26.97 -12.22
CA CYS A 283 -6.66 -25.88 -13.18
C CYS A 283 -6.92 -26.37 -14.62
N SER A 284 -7.32 -25.46 -15.51
CA SER A 284 -7.52 -25.76 -16.93
C SER A 284 -7.26 -24.53 -17.81
N ASN A 285 -6.48 -24.66 -18.88
CA ASN A 285 -6.10 -23.54 -19.76
C ASN A 285 -5.46 -22.38 -18.96
N VAL A 286 -4.41 -22.69 -18.19
CA VAL A 286 -3.57 -21.67 -17.52
C VAL A 286 -2.30 -21.46 -18.34
N ARG A 287 -2.02 -20.22 -18.75
CA ARG A 287 -0.96 -19.91 -19.72
C ARG A 287 0.11 -19.03 -19.09
N PHE A 288 1.32 -19.56 -19.00
CA PHE A 288 2.43 -18.94 -18.27
C PHE A 288 3.29 -18.07 -19.20
N SER A 289 3.74 -16.92 -18.70
CA SER A 289 4.63 -15.98 -19.38
C SER A 289 5.71 -15.49 -18.41
N PRO A 290 6.92 -15.13 -18.87
CA PRO A 290 7.80 -14.28 -18.08
C PRO A 290 7.14 -12.91 -17.84
N ILE A 291 7.58 -12.22 -16.79
CA ILE A 291 7.14 -10.85 -16.45
C ILE A 291 7.67 -9.81 -17.46
N PRO A 292 6.86 -8.79 -17.83
CA PRO A 292 7.31 -7.68 -18.69
C PRO A 292 8.36 -6.81 -18.00
N ASN A 293 9.23 -6.16 -18.76
CA ASN A 293 10.45 -5.55 -18.22
C ASN A 293 10.15 -4.36 -17.27
N SER A 294 9.08 -3.60 -17.52
CA SER A 294 8.62 -2.51 -16.64
C SER A 294 8.18 -2.97 -15.24
N GLN A 295 7.82 -4.25 -15.08
CA GLN A 295 7.37 -4.85 -13.83
C GLN A 295 8.44 -5.73 -13.16
N ASN A 296 9.62 -5.91 -13.80
CA ASN A 296 10.70 -6.71 -13.24
C ASN A 296 11.56 -5.89 -12.26
N VAL A 297 11.11 -5.81 -11.00
CA VAL A 297 11.84 -5.15 -9.89
C VAL A 297 12.80 -6.12 -9.16
N THR A 298 13.20 -7.22 -9.81
CA THR A 298 14.00 -8.29 -9.19
C THR A 298 15.46 -8.23 -9.61
N GLU A 299 16.37 -8.45 -8.66
CA GLU A 299 17.79 -8.63 -8.97
C GLU A 299 18.01 -9.85 -9.90
N GLU A 300 18.94 -9.71 -10.85
CA GLU A 300 19.29 -10.74 -11.84
C GLU A 300 19.89 -12.03 -11.24
N SER A 301 20.15 -12.03 -9.93
CA SER A 301 20.73 -13.14 -9.17
C SER A 301 19.75 -14.30 -8.90
N VAL A 302 18.43 -14.08 -9.04
CA VAL A 302 17.40 -15.06 -8.70
C VAL A 302 17.05 -15.94 -9.90
N LYS A 303 17.19 -17.28 -9.75
CA LYS A 303 16.82 -18.24 -10.80
C LYS A 303 15.31 -18.28 -11.01
N ASN A 304 14.84 -17.67 -12.09
CA ASN A 304 13.45 -17.76 -12.54
C ASN A 304 13.12 -19.19 -13.05
N GLN A 305 11.96 -19.73 -12.66
CA GLN A 305 11.45 -21.06 -12.99
C GLN A 305 9.95 -21.01 -13.40
N TRP A 306 9.49 -19.87 -13.91
CA TRP A 306 8.11 -19.63 -14.40
C TRP A 306 7.60 -20.66 -15.43
N ASP A 307 8.51 -21.32 -16.13
CA ASP A 307 8.30 -22.28 -17.22
C ASP A 307 8.21 -23.74 -16.76
N GLN A 308 8.56 -24.03 -15.50
CA GLN A 308 8.63 -25.38 -14.93
C GLN A 308 7.50 -25.59 -13.95
N VAL A 309 6.28 -25.74 -14.48
CA VAL A 309 5.06 -25.86 -13.70
C VAL A 309 4.76 -27.32 -13.39
N ASP A 310 4.69 -27.65 -12.10
CA ASP A 310 4.32 -28.99 -11.60
C ASP A 310 2.79 -29.06 -11.42
N ASP A 311 2.10 -29.87 -12.24
CA ASP A 311 0.65 -30.14 -12.09
C ASP A 311 0.42 -31.31 -11.11
N PHE A 312 -0.16 -31.02 -9.95
CA PHE A 312 -0.27 -31.97 -8.85
C PHE A 312 -1.25 -33.13 -9.12
N LYS A 313 -2.19 -32.97 -10.07
CA LYS A 313 -3.19 -34.00 -10.40
C LYS A 313 -2.89 -34.74 -11.71
N TRP A 314 -1.87 -34.31 -12.47
CA TRP A 314 -1.45 -34.97 -13.69
C TRP A 314 -0.39 -36.06 -13.43
N LEU A 315 -0.84 -37.27 -13.13
CA LEU A 315 0.02 -38.42 -12.79
C LEU A 315 0.71 -39.11 -13.99
N LYS A 316 0.79 -38.46 -15.16
CA LYS A 316 1.44 -39.01 -16.36
C LYS A 316 2.82 -38.41 -16.59
N ALA A 317 3.66 -39.13 -17.35
CA ALA A 317 4.95 -38.62 -17.84
C ALA A 317 4.84 -37.69 -19.08
N GLU A 318 3.64 -37.57 -19.67
CA GLU A 318 3.32 -36.65 -20.76
C GLU A 318 3.16 -35.22 -20.21
N HIS A 319 3.31 -34.18 -21.05
CA HIS A 319 2.97 -32.80 -20.68
C HIS A 319 1.50 -32.66 -20.25
N SER A 320 1.20 -31.85 -19.23
CA SER A 320 -0.19 -31.66 -18.76
C SER A 320 -0.98 -30.75 -19.71
N PRO A 321 -2.17 -31.15 -20.19
CA PRO A 321 -3.03 -30.30 -21.01
C PRO A 321 -3.64 -29.13 -20.23
N ASN A 322 -3.48 -29.10 -18.90
CA ASN A 322 -4.07 -28.06 -18.04
C ASN A 322 -3.30 -26.73 -18.13
N TRP A 323 -2.05 -26.73 -18.59
CA TRP A 323 -1.23 -25.54 -18.73
C TRP A 323 -0.38 -25.51 -20.01
N SER A 324 -0.02 -24.29 -20.44
CA SER A 324 0.91 -24.07 -21.55
C SER A 324 1.80 -22.84 -21.28
N ILE A 325 2.79 -22.62 -22.14
CA ILE A 325 3.41 -21.30 -22.29
C ILE A 325 2.48 -20.41 -23.12
N LEU A 326 2.43 -19.12 -22.81
CA LEU A 326 1.75 -18.08 -23.58
C LEU A 326 2.65 -17.65 -24.77
N PRO A 327 2.20 -17.78 -26.03
CA PRO A 327 2.96 -17.38 -27.21
C PRO A 327 3.35 -15.89 -27.19
N GLU A 328 4.45 -15.51 -27.85
CA GLU A 328 4.98 -14.14 -27.78
C GLU A 328 4.12 -13.12 -28.52
N GLU A 329 3.47 -13.57 -29.59
CA GLU A 329 2.45 -12.85 -30.35
C GLU A 329 1.15 -12.59 -29.55
N GLU A 330 0.88 -13.37 -28.49
CA GLU A 330 -0.26 -13.18 -27.59
C GLU A 330 0.07 -12.41 -26.31
N ARG A 331 1.35 -12.14 -26.03
CA ARG A 331 1.74 -11.39 -24.83
C ARG A 331 1.40 -9.90 -24.98
N LEU A 332 0.81 -9.33 -23.93
CA LEU A 332 0.63 -7.88 -23.81
C LEU A 332 1.98 -7.14 -23.91
N LYS A 333 2.08 -6.25 -24.90
CA LYS A 333 3.27 -5.43 -25.17
C LYS A 333 3.63 -4.51 -24.01
N GLU A 334 4.91 -4.13 -23.92
CA GLU A 334 5.44 -3.18 -22.92
C GLU A 334 4.62 -1.87 -22.84
N GLU A 335 4.24 -1.32 -23.99
CA GLU A 335 3.34 -0.16 -24.19
C GLU A 335 2.04 -0.24 -23.37
N ILE A 336 1.48 -1.45 -23.20
CA ILE A 336 0.21 -1.66 -22.49
C ILE A 336 0.42 -1.50 -20.97
N TRP A 337 1.57 -1.97 -20.46
CA TRP A 337 1.92 -1.90 -19.05
C TRP A 337 2.33 -0.50 -18.61
N THR A 338 2.92 0.32 -19.50
CA THR A 338 3.36 1.68 -19.19
C THR A 338 2.31 2.76 -19.47
N ASP A 339 1.56 2.65 -20.58
CA ASP A 339 0.76 3.77 -21.11
C ASP A 339 -0.75 3.53 -21.05
N VAL A 340 -1.18 2.25 -21.04
CA VAL A 340 -2.61 1.89 -21.07
C VAL A 340 -3.14 1.55 -19.68
N ILE A 341 -2.45 0.67 -18.96
CA ILE A 341 -2.92 0.15 -17.66
C ILE A 341 -2.96 1.23 -16.57
N PRO A 342 -1.95 2.13 -16.40
CA PRO A 342 -2.04 3.21 -15.41
C PRO A 342 -3.18 4.22 -15.64
N GLY A 343 -3.82 4.18 -16.82
CA GLY A 343 -4.90 5.07 -17.21
C GLY A 343 -4.43 6.37 -17.85
N GLY A 344 -5.13 6.80 -18.89
CA GLY A 344 -4.91 8.07 -19.59
C GLY A 344 -6.20 8.89 -19.70
N PRO A 345 -6.11 10.22 -19.96
CA PRO A 345 -7.29 11.08 -20.07
C PRO A 345 -8.30 10.55 -21.09
N GLY A 346 -9.50 10.21 -20.63
CA GLY A 346 -10.59 9.72 -21.48
C GLY A 346 -10.55 8.23 -21.84
N VAL A 347 -9.66 7.42 -21.24
CA VAL A 347 -9.68 5.95 -21.41
C VAL A 347 -10.54 5.31 -20.31
N GLY A 348 -11.59 4.59 -20.69
CA GLY A 348 -12.46 3.87 -19.75
C GLY A 348 -11.86 2.55 -19.27
N LEU A 349 -12.38 2.02 -18.16
CA LEU A 349 -12.04 0.68 -17.66
C LEU A 349 -12.28 -0.39 -18.74
N ASP A 350 -13.44 -0.33 -19.41
CA ASP A 350 -13.82 -1.27 -20.46
C ASP A 350 -12.89 -1.18 -21.68
N ASP A 351 -12.36 0.01 -21.99
CA ASP A 351 -11.35 0.17 -23.06
C ASP A 351 -10.04 -0.52 -22.71
N ILE A 352 -9.61 -0.48 -21.43
CA ILE A 352 -8.42 -1.19 -20.97
C ILE A 352 -8.68 -2.70 -20.99
N LEU A 353 -9.78 -3.17 -20.38
CA LEU A 353 -10.17 -4.59 -20.38
C LEU A 353 -10.31 -5.17 -21.80
N LYS A 354 -10.74 -4.34 -22.76
CA LYS A 354 -10.81 -4.71 -24.18
C LYS A 354 -9.44 -4.72 -24.86
N LYS A 355 -8.57 -3.73 -24.60
CA LYS A 355 -7.19 -3.70 -25.12
C LYS A 355 -6.33 -4.86 -24.62
N ILE A 356 -6.57 -5.35 -23.40
CA ILE A 356 -5.88 -6.53 -22.84
C ILE A 356 -6.56 -7.86 -23.17
N GLY A 357 -7.62 -7.87 -23.99
CA GLY A 357 -8.27 -9.10 -24.45
C GLY A 357 -9.07 -9.85 -23.38
N LEU A 358 -9.58 -9.17 -22.36
CA LEU A 358 -10.47 -9.74 -21.33
C LEU A 358 -11.96 -9.44 -21.56
N ALA A 359 -12.31 -8.36 -22.28
CA ALA A 359 -13.71 -7.93 -22.49
C ALA A 359 -14.53 -8.83 -23.46
N GLY A 360 -14.20 -10.11 -23.57
CA GLY A 360 -14.81 -11.07 -24.49
C GLY A 360 -14.30 -12.51 -24.33
N ARG A 361 -13.89 -12.90 -23.11
CA ARG A 361 -13.59 -14.29 -22.72
C ARG A 361 -14.79 -14.84 -21.93
#